data_AF-A0A4P9YEE9-F1
#
_entry.id   AF-A0A4P9YEE9-F1
#
_cell.length_a   1.000
_cell.length_b   1.000
_cell.length_c   1.000
_cell.angle_alpha   90.00
_cell.angle_beta   90.00
_cell.angle_gamma   90.00
#
_symmetry.space_group_name_H-M   'P 1'
#
loop_
_entity.id
_entity.type
_entity.pdbx_description
1 polymer ?
#
loop_
_entity_poly.entity_id
_entity_poly.type
_entity_poly.pdbx_seq_one_letter_code
_entity_poly.pdbx_strand_id
1 'polypeptide(L)'
;MITTFPFRQDCPEQVKKSMEKASLLALYLLQRPGPLAFLIKEDNHSNDLESKEKKYKVILGSINRCSCPWFKAKSDLCPHIVWVLEKVMHVPRDHSLMHQLSYNERQINEILNFRESFVKNHFQNHDPNVIGDPNSKGPCIRKEIHEDDIWYIDFQ
;
A
#
# COMPACT_ATOMS: atom_id res chain seq x y z
N MET A 1 8.12 20.73 -18.15
CA MET A 1 6.66 20.79 -18.33
C MET A 1 6.02 19.95 -17.23
N ILE A 2 5.26 20.56 -16.32
CA ILE A 2 4.53 19.84 -15.28
C ILE A 2 3.24 19.35 -15.94
N THR A 3 3.16 18.07 -16.27
CA THR A 3 1.92 17.45 -16.75
C THR A 3 0.97 17.30 -15.56
N THR A 4 0.12 18.30 -15.35
CA THR A 4 -0.98 18.24 -14.38
C THR A 4 -2.17 17.52 -15.00
N PHE A 5 -2.53 16.34 -14.49
CA PHE A 5 -3.79 15.70 -14.86
C PHE A 5 -4.95 16.39 -14.13
N PRO A 6 -6.09 16.60 -14.79
CA PRO A 6 -7.27 17.15 -14.12
C PRO A 6 -7.75 16.20 -13.03
N PHE A 7 -8.19 16.77 -11.91
CA PHE A 7 -8.76 16.01 -10.80
C PHE A 7 -10.06 15.33 -11.25
N ARG A 8 -10.17 14.02 -11.01
CA ARG A 8 -11.35 13.23 -11.38
C ARG A 8 -12.41 13.34 -10.30
N GLN A 9 -13.58 13.87 -10.65
CA GLN A 9 -14.73 13.93 -9.74
C GLN A 9 -15.32 12.54 -9.54
N ASP A 10 -15.58 11.82 -10.63
CA ASP A 10 -16.13 10.46 -10.60
C ASP A 10 -15.06 9.38 -10.80
N CYS A 11 -15.27 8.21 -10.22
CA CYS A 11 -14.42 7.04 -10.41
C CYS A 11 -14.69 6.39 -11.79
N PRO A 12 -13.74 6.41 -12.74
CA PRO A 12 -13.93 5.82 -14.05
C PRO A 12 -14.09 4.30 -13.97
N GLU A 13 -14.86 3.72 -14.87
CA GLU A 13 -15.15 2.28 -14.90
C GLU A 13 -13.88 1.41 -14.98
N GLN A 14 -12.86 1.87 -15.71
CA GLN A 14 -11.57 1.19 -15.80
C GLN A 14 -10.85 1.14 -14.45
N VAL A 15 -11.00 2.18 -13.62
CA VAL A 15 -10.39 2.23 -12.29
C VAL A 15 -11.15 1.33 -11.33
N LYS A 16 -12.48 1.29 -11.38
CA LYS A 16 -13.29 0.33 -10.59
C LYS A 16 -12.86 -1.11 -10.82
N LYS A 17 -12.73 -1.51 -12.10
CA LYS A 17 -12.19 -2.82 -12.47
C LYS A 17 -10.77 -3.07 -11.94
N SER A 18 -9.97 -2.01 -11.84
CA SER A 18 -8.61 -2.11 -11.28
C SER A 18 -8.63 -2.24 -9.75
N MET A 19 -9.60 -1.62 -9.07
CA MET A 19 -9.84 -1.78 -7.62
C MET A 19 -10.32 -3.19 -7.28
N GLU A 20 -11.25 -3.73 -8.06
CA GLU A 20 -11.70 -5.12 -7.92
C GLU A 20 -10.53 -6.08 -8.11
N LYS A 21 -9.75 -5.92 -9.18
CA LYS A 21 -8.54 -6.72 -9.41
C LYS A 21 -7.52 -6.58 -8.29
N ALA A 22 -7.26 -5.36 -7.82
CA ALA A 22 -6.34 -5.13 -6.72
C ALA A 22 -6.72 -5.92 -5.46
N SER A 23 -8.02 -6.13 -5.22
CA SER A 23 -8.53 -6.92 -4.10
C SER A 23 -8.22 -8.42 -4.21
N LEU A 24 -8.15 -8.92 -5.45
CA LEU A 24 -7.98 -10.34 -5.76
C LEU A 24 -6.51 -10.74 -5.93
N LEU A 25 -5.61 -9.78 -6.16
CA LEU A 25 -4.20 -10.06 -6.40
C LEU A 25 -3.46 -10.32 -5.08
N ALA A 26 -2.72 -11.44 -5.05
CA ALA A 26 -1.74 -11.74 -4.01
C ALA A 26 -0.45 -10.93 -4.29
N LEU A 27 -0.38 -9.72 -3.73
CA LEU A 27 0.76 -8.82 -3.86
C LEU A 27 1.49 -8.71 -2.51
N TYR A 28 2.82 -8.70 -2.58
CA TYR A 28 3.70 -8.59 -1.42
C TYR A 28 4.55 -7.33 -1.53
N LEU A 29 4.62 -6.55 -0.46
CA LEU A 29 5.52 -5.41 -0.39
C LEU A 29 6.94 -5.88 -0.05
N LEU A 30 7.86 -5.76 -1.00
CA LEU A 30 9.27 -6.14 -0.79
C LEU A 30 10.08 -5.04 -0.12
N GLN A 31 9.95 -3.80 -0.60
CA GLN A 31 10.76 -2.68 -0.11
C GLN A 31 10.05 -1.34 -0.27
N ARG A 32 10.40 -0.40 0.61
CA ARG A 32 10.02 1.01 0.53
C ARG A 32 11.25 1.90 0.40
N PRO A 33 11.79 2.09 -0.83
CA PRO A 33 12.94 2.98 -1.05
C PRO A 33 12.66 4.45 -0.71
N GLY A 34 11.40 4.86 -0.58
CA GLY A 34 11.02 6.20 -0.13
C GLY A 34 9.59 6.23 0.40
N PRO A 35 9.13 7.39 0.92
CA PRO A 35 7.78 7.51 1.50
C PRO A 35 6.66 7.25 0.48
N LEU A 36 6.95 7.49 -0.81
CA LEU A 36 6.01 7.33 -1.92
C LEU A 36 6.48 6.33 -2.97
N ALA A 37 7.56 5.59 -2.70
CA ALA A 37 8.14 4.64 -3.64
C ALA A 37 8.18 3.25 -3.05
N PHE A 38 7.67 2.27 -3.81
CA PHE A 38 7.40 0.92 -3.36
C PHE A 38 7.90 -0.08 -4.40
N LEU A 39 8.45 -1.19 -3.92
CA LEU A 39 8.77 -2.36 -4.71
C LEU A 39 7.86 -3.51 -4.25
N ILE A 40 7.03 -4.01 -5.14
CA ILE A 40 6.07 -5.08 -4.85
C ILE A 40 6.38 -6.32 -5.69
N LYS A 41 6.03 -7.51 -5.19
CA LYS A 41 6.08 -8.79 -5.89
C LYS A 41 4.65 -9.30 -6.07
N GLU A 42 4.33 -9.76 -7.25
CA GLU A 42 3.08 -10.46 -7.53
C GLU A 42 3.33 -11.96 -7.46
N ASP A 43 2.60 -12.63 -6.58
CA ASP A 43 2.63 -14.07 -6.47
C ASP A 43 1.65 -14.66 -7.48
N ASN A 44 2.21 -15.19 -8.56
CA ASN A 44 1.46 -15.93 -9.54
C ASN A 44 1.70 -17.40 -9.24
N HIS A 45 0.72 -18.05 -8.62
CA HIS A 45 0.72 -19.50 -8.37
C HIS A 45 0.59 -20.34 -9.66
N SER A 46 0.95 -19.78 -10.81
CA SER A 46 1.14 -20.53 -12.04
C SER A 46 2.38 -21.39 -11.84
N ASN A 47 2.16 -22.70 -11.68
CA ASN A 47 3.15 -23.78 -11.51
C ASN A 47 4.11 -23.95 -12.70
N ASP A 48 4.46 -22.86 -13.38
CA ASP A 48 5.44 -22.84 -14.44
C ASP A 48 6.81 -22.68 -13.78
N LEU A 49 7.60 -23.75 -13.88
CA LEU A 49 8.92 -24.02 -13.31
C LEU A 49 10.01 -22.98 -13.67
N GLU A 50 9.65 -21.87 -14.31
CA GLU A 50 10.54 -20.79 -14.71
C GLU A 50 9.83 -19.42 -14.67
N SER A 51 8.86 -19.26 -13.77
CA SER A 51 8.16 -17.99 -13.57
C SER A 51 9.04 -17.02 -12.76
N LYS A 52 9.93 -16.33 -13.49
CA LYS A 52 10.74 -15.20 -12.98
C LYS A 52 9.90 -14.31 -12.07
N GLU A 53 10.30 -14.19 -10.80
CA GLU A 53 9.59 -13.38 -9.78
C GLU A 53 9.21 -12.01 -10.35
N LYS A 54 7.92 -11.77 -10.57
CA LYS A 54 7.44 -10.52 -11.17
C LYS A 54 7.45 -9.41 -10.13
N LYS A 55 8.53 -8.63 -10.14
CA LYS A 55 8.70 -7.45 -9.28
C LYS A 55 8.27 -6.19 -10.04
N TYR A 56 7.49 -5.34 -9.38
CA TYR A 56 7.03 -4.07 -9.93
C TYR A 56 7.40 -2.90 -9.02
N LYS A 57 7.92 -1.83 -9.61
CA LYS A 57 8.15 -0.55 -8.94
C LYS A 57 6.92 0.32 -9.08
N VAL A 58 6.39 0.79 -7.96
CA VAL A 58 5.27 1.74 -7.88
C VAL A 58 5.78 3.03 -7.25
N ILE A 59 5.47 4.16 -7.87
CA ILE A 59 5.83 5.49 -7.37
C ILE A 59 4.55 6.34 -7.37
N LEU A 60 4.21 6.89 -6.21
CA LEU A 60 3.13 7.85 -6.03
C LEU A 60 3.70 9.27 -6.05
N GLY A 61 2.94 10.22 -6.57
CA GLY A 61 3.33 11.63 -6.54
C GLY A 61 2.60 12.45 -7.59
N SER A 62 3.28 13.46 -8.14
CA SER A 62 2.72 14.33 -9.19
C SER A 62 2.24 13.58 -10.41
N ILE A 63 2.79 12.40 -10.70
CA ILE A 63 2.22 11.43 -11.63
C ILE A 63 2.47 10.06 -11.05
N ASN A 64 1.41 9.28 -10.86
CA ASN A 64 1.54 7.91 -10.42
C ASN A 64 2.19 7.08 -11.51
N ARG A 65 3.19 6.26 -11.16
CA ARG A 65 3.92 5.42 -12.11
C ARG A 65 4.01 3.99 -11.60
N CYS A 66 3.79 3.04 -12.49
CA CYS A 66 4.04 1.63 -12.23
C CYS A 66 4.89 1.03 -13.35
N SER A 67 5.81 0.13 -13.02
CA SER A 67 6.63 -0.56 -14.02
C SER A 67 5.92 -1.74 -14.71
N CYS A 68 4.67 -2.03 -14.37
CA CYS A 68 3.94 -3.17 -14.93
C CYS A 68 3.55 -2.95 -16.41
N PRO A 69 3.40 -4.03 -17.21
CA PRO A 69 3.04 -3.93 -18.63
C PRO A 69 1.71 -3.20 -18.87
N TRP A 70 0.71 -3.43 -18.03
CA TRP A 70 -0.61 -2.81 -18.16
C TRP A 70 -0.54 -1.28 -18.05
N PHE A 71 0.24 -0.77 -17.09
CA PHE A 71 0.43 0.67 -16.92
C PHE A 71 1.15 1.28 -18.12
N LYS A 72 2.17 0.60 -18.65
CA LYS A 72 2.90 1.06 -19.85
C LYS A 72 1.99 1.14 -21.08
N ALA A 73 1.02 0.21 -21.21
CA ALA A 73 0.09 0.20 -22.34
C ALA A 73 -1.03 1.23 -22.22
N LYS A 74 -1.62 1.40 -21.03
CA LYS A 74 -2.82 2.24 -20.85
C LYS A 74 -2.55 3.63 -20.28
N SER A 75 -1.41 3.83 -19.61
CA SER A 75 -1.08 5.06 -18.87
C SER A 75 -2.17 5.52 -17.90
N ASP A 76 -2.86 4.57 -17.27
CA ASP A 76 -3.93 4.82 -16.28
C ASP A 76 -3.62 4.06 -14.97
N LEU A 77 -4.46 4.21 -13.94
CA LEU A 77 -4.31 3.50 -12.67
C LEU A 77 -4.42 1.99 -12.84
N CYS A 78 -3.29 1.30 -12.62
CA CYS A 78 -3.24 -0.15 -12.64
C CYS A 78 -3.60 -0.73 -11.26
N PRO A 79 -3.96 -2.04 -11.20
CA PRO A 79 -4.25 -2.71 -9.93
C PRO A 79 -3.13 -2.58 -8.90
N HIS A 80 -1.86 -2.52 -9.32
CA HIS A 80 -0.73 -2.34 -8.41
C HIS A 80 -0.72 -0.99 -7.70
N ILE A 81 -1.03 0.11 -8.41
CA ILE A 81 -1.09 1.44 -7.79
C ILE A 81 -2.23 1.48 -6.78
N VAL A 82 -3.39 0.96 -7.18
CA VAL A 82 -4.59 0.89 -6.34
C VAL A 82 -4.34 0.04 -5.09
N TRP A 83 -3.69 -1.11 -5.24
CA TRP A 83 -3.31 -1.97 -4.12
C TRP A 83 -2.36 -1.27 -3.15
N VAL A 84 -1.38 -0.50 -3.64
CA VAL A 84 -0.48 0.28 -2.77
C VAL A 84 -1.27 1.34 -2.00
N LEU A 85 -2.19 2.05 -2.65
CA LEU A 85 -3.03 3.04 -1.97
C LEU A 85 -3.88 2.41 -0.86
N GLU A 86 -4.51 1.28 -1.16
CA GLU A 86 -5.43 0.62 -0.22
C GLU A 86 -4.69 -0.13 0.90
N LYS A 87 -3.72 -0.99 0.56
CA LYS A 87 -3.10 -1.92 1.52
C LYS A 87 -1.86 -1.35 2.20
N VAL A 88 -1.10 -0.48 1.53
CA VAL A 88 0.16 0.04 2.08
C VAL A 88 -0.03 1.44 2.68
N MET A 89 -0.83 2.27 2.03
CA MET A 89 -1.11 3.64 2.49
C MET A 89 -2.41 3.75 3.27
N HIS A 90 -3.24 2.70 3.32
CA HIS A 90 -4.51 2.66 4.04
C HIS A 90 -5.48 3.77 3.64
N VAL A 91 -5.47 4.16 2.36
CA VAL A 91 -6.45 5.09 1.81
C VAL A 91 -7.80 4.36 1.73
N PRO A 92 -8.89 4.91 2.28
CA PRO A 92 -10.21 4.30 2.20
C PRO A 92 -10.67 4.13 0.75
N ARG A 93 -11.33 3.01 0.42
CA ARG A 93 -11.78 2.72 -0.95
C ARG A 93 -12.71 3.78 -1.54
N ASP A 94 -13.55 4.38 -0.69
CA ASP A 94 -14.51 5.41 -1.09
C ASP A 94 -13.87 6.80 -1.22
N HIS A 95 -12.59 6.93 -0.86
CA HIS A 95 -11.90 8.20 -0.90
C HIS A 95 -11.56 8.62 -2.32
N SER A 96 -11.74 9.90 -2.63
CA SER A 96 -11.52 10.43 -3.98
C SER A 96 -10.08 10.24 -4.50
N LEU A 97 -9.11 10.08 -3.61
CA LEU A 97 -7.70 9.84 -3.96
C LEU A 97 -7.45 8.46 -4.58
N MET A 98 -8.36 7.50 -4.39
CA MET A 98 -8.23 6.14 -4.93
C MET A 98 -8.25 6.10 -6.45
N HIS A 99 -8.88 7.08 -7.11
CA HIS A 99 -9.04 7.11 -8.56
C HIS A 99 -8.29 8.23 -9.29
N GLN A 100 -7.40 8.95 -8.60
CA GLN A 100 -6.59 10.02 -9.20
C GLN A 100 -5.30 9.52 -9.87
N LEU A 101 -4.97 10.09 -11.03
CA LEU A 101 -3.73 9.79 -11.77
C LEU A 101 -2.48 10.48 -11.18
N SER A 102 -2.69 11.57 -10.48
CA SER A 102 -1.67 12.47 -9.97
C SER A 102 -2.10 13.06 -8.64
N TYR A 103 -1.12 13.29 -7.78
CA TYR A 103 -1.33 13.95 -6.50
C TYR A 103 -0.52 15.25 -6.43
N ASN A 104 -1.17 16.32 -5.99
CA ASN A 104 -0.48 17.51 -5.53
C ASN A 104 0.08 17.30 -4.11
N GLU A 105 0.88 18.25 -3.63
CA GLU A 105 1.54 18.15 -2.32
C GLU A 105 0.56 17.96 -1.15
N ARG A 106 -0.60 18.62 -1.18
CA ARG A 106 -1.63 18.46 -0.14
C ARG A 106 -2.19 17.05 -0.12
N GLN A 107 -2.50 16.51 -1.30
CA GLN A 107 -3.01 15.14 -1.46
C GLN A 107 -1.95 14.10 -1.08
N ILE A 108 -0.67 14.37 -1.38
CA ILE A 108 0.45 13.53 -0.93
C ILE A 108 0.50 13.49 0.61
N ASN A 109 0.43 14.65 1.26
CA ASN A 109 0.43 14.73 2.72
C ASN A 109 -0.79 14.00 3.32
N GLU A 110 -1.95 14.11 2.70
CA GLU A 110 -3.15 13.39 3.09
C GLU A 110 -2.97 11.86 2.99
N ILE A 111 -2.38 11.37 1.89
CA ILE A 111 -2.03 9.95 1.72
C ILE A 111 -1.07 9.46 2.80
N LEU A 112 -0.04 10.26 3.12
CA LEU A 112 0.90 9.94 4.19
C LEU A 112 0.22 9.90 5.55
N ASN A 113 -0.69 10.83 5.82
CA ASN A 113 -1.44 10.91 7.08
C ASN A 113 -2.37 9.72 7.29
N PHE A 114 -3.00 9.16 6.25
CA PHE A 114 -3.80 7.94 6.37
C PHE A 114 -2.96 6.80 6.95
N ARG A 115 -1.76 6.61 6.41
CA ARG A 115 -0.82 5.59 6.88
C ARG A 115 -0.38 5.84 8.32
N GLU A 116 0.00 7.08 8.65
CA GLU A 116 0.44 7.42 10.01
C GLU A 116 -0.67 7.22 11.04
N SER A 117 -1.90 7.60 10.70
CA SER A 117 -3.06 7.46 11.57
C SER A 117 -3.39 5.98 11.80
N PHE A 118 -3.33 5.16 10.75
CA PHE A 118 -3.50 3.71 10.86
C PHE A 118 -2.48 3.11 11.84
N VAL A 119 -1.21 3.47 11.71
CA VAL A 119 -0.14 3.01 12.59
C VAL A 119 -0.36 3.46 14.04
N LYS A 120 -0.71 4.73 14.26
CA LYS A 120 -0.97 5.28 15.62
C LYS A 120 -2.15 4.56 16.29
N ASN A 121 -3.25 4.37 15.59
CA ASN A 121 -4.43 3.69 16.12
C ASN A 121 -4.14 2.24 16.50
N HIS A 122 -3.30 1.53 15.72
CA HIS A 122 -2.88 0.18 16.07
C HIS A 122 -2.04 0.13 17.37
N PHE A 123 -1.25 1.15 17.66
CA PHE A 123 -0.42 1.18 18.88
C PHE A 123 -1.13 1.75 20.11
N GLN A 124 -2.16 2.58 19.95
CA GLN A 124 -2.90 3.18 21.06
C GLN A 124 -3.87 2.22 21.77
N ASN A 125 -4.13 1.04 21.19
CA ASN A 125 -4.88 -0.03 21.86
C ASN A 125 -4.03 -0.82 22.88
N HIS A 126 -2.80 -0.40 23.16
CA HIS A 126 -2.04 -0.91 24.31
C HIS A 126 -2.46 -0.18 25.58
N ASP A 127 -2.97 -0.94 26.56
CA ASP A 127 -3.57 -0.46 27.81
C ASP A 127 -2.67 0.58 28.54
N PRO A 128 -3.15 1.82 28.79
CA PRO A 128 -2.40 2.83 29.53
C PRO A 128 -2.21 2.53 31.02
N ASN A 129 -2.78 1.44 31.57
CA ASN A 129 -2.56 1.05 32.97
C ASN A 129 -1.23 0.35 33.26
N VAL A 130 -0.35 0.14 32.28
CA VAL A 130 1.03 -0.29 32.58
C VAL A 130 1.84 0.93 33.01
N ILE A 131 1.70 1.31 34.28
CA ILE A 131 2.56 2.28 34.96
C ILE A 131 3.97 1.67 35.02
N GLY A 132 4.79 1.97 34.01
CA GLY A 132 6.20 1.64 34.00
C GLY A 132 6.98 2.58 34.92
N ASP A 133 7.65 2.00 35.93
CA ASP A 133 8.58 2.69 36.82
C ASP A 133 9.67 3.43 35.99
N PRO A 134 9.85 4.75 36.16
CA PRO A 134 10.78 5.56 35.36
C PRO A 134 12.26 5.20 35.52
N ASN A 135 12.62 4.27 36.42
CA ASN A 135 14.01 3.84 36.63
C ASN A 135 14.31 2.39 36.24
N SER A 136 13.36 1.67 35.62
CA SER A 136 13.61 0.31 35.14
C SER A 136 14.00 0.33 33.65
N LYS A 137 15.13 -0.32 33.29
CA LYS A 137 15.30 -0.82 31.93
C LYS A 137 14.19 -1.85 31.73
N GLY A 138 13.05 -1.40 31.18
CA GLY A 138 11.82 -2.17 31.18
C GLY A 138 12.05 -3.58 30.62
N PRO A 139 11.42 -4.61 31.20
CA PRO A 139 11.52 -5.95 30.63
C PRO A 139 10.95 -5.89 29.21
N CYS A 140 11.61 -6.54 28.26
CA CYS A 140 11.03 -6.77 26.95
C CYS A 140 9.72 -7.52 27.15
N ILE A 141 8.59 -6.81 27.12
CA ILE A 141 7.28 -7.42 27.25
C ILE A 141 7.03 -8.19 25.96
N ARG A 142 7.05 -9.51 26.06
CA ARG A 142 6.68 -10.40 24.99
C ARG A 142 5.18 -10.21 24.74
N LYS A 143 4.83 -9.59 23.61
CA LYS A 143 3.44 -9.53 23.16
C LYS A 143 2.96 -10.95 22.83
N GLU A 144 1.74 -11.26 23.25
CA GLU A 144 1.01 -12.42 22.73
C GLU A 144 0.72 -12.16 21.26
N ILE A 145 1.08 -13.13 20.41
CA ILE A 145 0.91 -13.01 18.96
C ILE A 145 -0.54 -13.41 18.68
N HIS A 146 -1.38 -12.47 18.23
CA HIS A 146 -2.76 -12.77 17.79
C HIS A 146 -2.74 -13.46 16.42
N GLU A 147 -3.77 -14.22 16.06
CA GLU A 147 -3.82 -14.92 14.76
C GLU A 147 -3.65 -13.97 13.56
N ASP A 148 -4.09 -12.71 13.69
CA ASP A 148 -3.91 -11.66 12.68
C ASP A 148 -2.47 -11.11 12.59
N ASP A 149 -1.65 -11.36 13.60
CA ASP A 149 -0.22 -11.01 13.63
C ASP A 149 0.66 -12.15 13.05
N ILE A 150 0.09 -13.35 12.87
CA ILE A 150 0.78 -14.53 12.34
C ILE A 150 0.67 -14.53 10.81
N TRP A 151 1.76 -14.15 10.15
CA TRP A 151 1.90 -14.33 8.70
C TRP A 151 2.56 -15.69 8.44
N TYR A 152 1.80 -16.64 7.89
CA TYR A 152 2.37 -17.93 7.46
C TYR A 152 3.32 -17.69 6.28
N ILE A 153 4.60 -18.00 6.48
CA ILE A 153 5.58 -18.14 5.40
C ILE A 153 5.59 -19.62 5.04
N ASP A 154 4.77 -20.01 4.07
CA ASP A 154 4.85 -21.36 3.52
C ASP A 154 6.12 -21.47 2.67
N PHE A 155 7.09 -22.23 3.17
CA PHE A 155 8.25 -22.67 2.40
C PHE A 155 7.90 -24.00 1.73
N GLN A 156 7.67 -23.99 0.43
CA GLN A 156 7.79 -25.15 -0.45
C GLN A 156 9.00 -24.99 -1.37
#